data_AF-A0A2S9INU5-F1
#
_entry.id   AF-A0A2S9INU5-F1
#
_cell.length_a   1.000
_cell.length_b   1.000
_cell.length_c   1.000
_cell.angle_alpha   90.00
_cell.angle_beta   90.00
_cell.angle_gamma   90.00
#
_symmetry.space_group_name_H-M   'P 1'
#
loop_
_entity.id
_entity.type
_entity.pdbx_description
1 polymer ?
#
loop_
_entity_poly.entity_id
_entity_poly.type
_entity_poly.pdbx_seq_one_letter_code
_entity_poly.pdbx_strand_id
1 'polypeptide(L)'
;MAARQTARRKAIYLEMHPETKQGGSPGLPGGGKAKADNLSSFAEATAAVTGADARTVRRDAERGEKVIPEVMDMIRSTKLDTGTYLDKIKKLSPPLTWRARGIS
;
A
#
# COMPACT_ATOMS: atom_id res chain seq x y z
N MET A 1 -9.29 -8.22 -3.36
CA MET A 1 -9.98 -7.08 -2.70
C MET A 1 -9.80 -5.86 -3.62
N ALA A 2 -10.55 -4.75 -3.46
CA ALA A 2 -10.30 -3.57 -4.29
C ALA A 2 -9.09 -2.78 -3.76
N ALA A 3 -8.01 -2.66 -4.54
CA ALA A 3 -6.73 -2.06 -4.13
C ALA A 3 -6.88 -0.66 -3.49
N ARG A 4 -7.69 0.22 -4.09
CA ARG A 4 -8.01 1.56 -3.56
C ARG A 4 -8.58 1.50 -2.13
N GLN A 5 -9.53 0.59 -1.92
CA GLN A 5 -10.22 0.46 -0.64
C GLN A 5 -9.29 -0.12 0.42
N THR A 6 -8.45 -1.08 0.04
CA THR A 6 -7.43 -1.65 0.92
C THR A 6 -6.41 -0.60 1.37
N ALA A 7 -5.96 0.27 0.48
CA ALA A 7 -5.06 1.37 0.85
C ALA A 7 -5.71 2.38 1.80
N ARG A 8 -6.98 2.76 1.57
CA ARG A 8 -7.72 3.62 2.51
C ARG A 8 -7.86 2.98 3.90
N ARG A 9 -8.21 1.68 3.96
CA ARG A 9 -8.28 0.95 5.23
C ARG A 9 -6.92 0.88 5.93
N LYS A 10 -5.84 0.69 5.17
CA LYS A 10 -4.47 0.70 5.71
C LYS A 10 -4.11 2.06 6.32
N ALA A 11 -4.47 3.16 5.66
CA ALA A 11 -4.20 4.50 6.19
C ALA A 11 -4.88 4.72 7.55
N ILE A 12 -6.18 4.42 7.65
CA ILE A 12 -6.95 4.51 8.90
C ILE A 12 -6.36 3.59 9.98
N TYR A 13 -5.99 2.35 9.61
CA TYR A 13 -5.36 1.43 10.56
C TYR A 13 -4.05 1.97 11.12
N LEU A 14 -3.22 2.59 10.29
CA LEU A 14 -1.95 3.18 10.74
C LEU A 14 -2.13 4.46 11.56
N GLU A 15 -3.23 5.19 11.38
CA GLU A 15 -3.60 6.30 12.27
C GLU A 15 -4.02 5.80 13.66
N MET A 16 -4.75 4.67 13.72
CA MET A 16 -5.17 4.05 14.99
C MET A 16 -4.05 3.24 15.68
N HIS A 17 -3.13 2.68 14.89
CA HIS A 17 -2.05 1.80 15.36
C HIS A 17 -0.68 2.27 14.81
N PRO A 18 -0.20 3.46 15.20
CA PRO A 18 1.04 4.03 14.66
C PRO A 18 2.27 3.12 14.89
N GLU A 19 2.27 2.34 15.97
CA GLU A 19 3.29 1.33 16.32
C GLU A 19 3.44 0.21 15.29
N THR A 20 2.39 -0.05 14.50
CA THR A 20 2.40 -1.10 13.45
C THR A 20 2.96 -0.61 12.11
N LYS A 21 3.33 0.67 12.00
CA LYS A 21 3.88 1.26 10.78
C LYS A 21 5.23 0.62 10.42
N GLN A 22 5.47 0.43 9.12
CA GLN A 22 6.77 0.05 8.56
C GLN A 22 7.83 1.05 9.03
N GLY A 23 8.65 0.64 10.00
CA GLY A 23 9.58 1.55 10.68
C GLY A 23 9.60 1.34 12.19
N GLY A 24 8.43 1.16 12.81
CA GLY A 24 8.26 1.00 14.26
C GLY A 24 8.93 2.10 15.09
N SER A 25 8.65 2.12 16.39
CA SER A 25 9.53 2.86 17.31
C SER A 25 10.89 2.16 17.35
N PRO A 26 12.02 2.90 17.36
CA PRO A 26 13.32 2.32 17.64
C PRO A 26 13.21 1.54 18.96
N GLY A 27 13.59 0.26 18.95
CA GLY A 27 13.73 -0.47 20.21
C GLY A 27 14.94 0.04 20.99
N LEU A 28 15.25 -0.64 22.10
CA LEU A 28 16.43 -0.35 22.90
C LEU A 28 17.71 -0.32 22.04
N PRO A 29 18.76 0.41 22.48
CA PRO A 29 20.06 0.43 21.80
C PRO A 29 20.55 -1.01 21.58
N GLY A 30 20.66 -1.40 20.30
CA GLY A 30 20.86 -2.81 19.89
C GLY A 30 20.14 -3.21 18.59
N GLY A 31 19.31 -2.33 18.01
CA GLY A 31 18.80 -2.49 16.63
C GLY A 31 17.56 -3.39 16.49
N GLY A 32 16.92 -3.77 17.60
CA GLY A 32 15.63 -4.46 17.58
C GLY A 32 14.46 -3.48 17.35
N LYS A 33 13.42 -3.92 16.64
CA LYS A 33 12.12 -3.23 16.67
C LYS A 33 11.52 -3.43 18.07
N ALA A 34 10.93 -2.38 18.66
CA ALA A 34 10.08 -2.60 19.83
C ALA A 34 8.98 -3.61 19.44
N LYS A 35 8.87 -4.72 20.17
CA LYS A 35 7.76 -5.64 19.95
C LYS A 35 6.50 -4.93 20.42
N ALA A 36 5.62 -4.58 19.49
CA ALA A 36 4.25 -4.26 19.83
C ALA A 36 3.60 -5.60 20.21
N ASP A 37 3.70 -5.97 21.49
CA ASP A 37 3.56 -7.36 21.96
C ASP A 37 2.23 -8.05 21.62
N ASN A 38 1.22 -7.33 21.11
CA ASN A 38 -0.08 -7.91 20.76
C ASN A 38 -0.73 -7.37 19.48
N LEU A 39 -0.05 -6.57 18.66
CA LEU A 39 -0.66 -5.99 17.46
C LEU A 39 -0.12 -6.62 16.17
N SER A 40 -0.98 -7.37 15.51
CA SER A 40 -0.71 -7.93 14.18
C SER A 40 -0.54 -6.80 13.15
N SER A 41 0.23 -7.05 12.09
CA SER A 41 0.32 -6.09 10.98
C SER A 41 -1.07 -5.86 10.35
N PHE A 42 -1.31 -4.69 9.73
CA PHE A 42 -2.57 -4.41 9.02
C PHE A 42 -3.00 -5.57 8.10
N ALA A 43 -2.04 -6.18 7.41
CA ALA A 43 -2.30 -7.26 6.47
C ALA A 43 -2.82 -8.52 7.18
N GLU A 44 -2.28 -8.85 8.35
CA GLU A 44 -2.70 -10.00 9.16
C GLU A 44 -4.04 -9.74 9.85
N ALA A 45 -4.23 -8.55 10.43
CA ALA A 45 -5.50 -8.15 11.03
C ALA A 45 -6.65 -8.22 10.01
N THR A 46 -6.41 -7.66 8.82
CA THR A 46 -7.40 -7.66 7.74
C THR A 46 -7.62 -9.06 7.16
N ALA A 47 -6.56 -9.87 7.02
CA ALA A 47 -6.67 -11.27 6.58
C ALA A 47 -7.53 -12.10 7.53
N ALA A 48 -7.32 -11.97 8.84
CA ALA A 48 -8.09 -12.67 9.86
C ALA A 48 -9.59 -12.32 9.80
N VAL A 49 -9.92 -11.04 9.60
CA VAL A 49 -11.32 -10.58 9.52
C VAL A 49 -11.97 -10.95 8.18
N THR A 50 -11.22 -10.90 7.07
CA THR A 50 -11.79 -11.10 5.73
C THR A 50 -11.69 -12.54 5.22
N GLY A 51 -10.99 -13.43 5.93
CA GLY A 51 -10.68 -14.80 5.48
C GLY A 51 -9.75 -14.86 4.26
N ALA A 52 -9.18 -13.72 3.84
CA ALA A 52 -8.27 -13.64 2.71
C ALA A 52 -6.82 -13.90 3.12
N ASP A 53 -5.98 -14.35 2.20
CA ASP A 53 -4.56 -14.52 2.46
C ASP A 53 -3.85 -13.16 2.70
N ALA A 54 -2.99 -13.10 3.71
CA ALA A 54 -2.26 -11.89 4.08
C ALA A 54 -1.38 -11.33 2.95
N ARG A 55 -0.84 -12.20 2.06
CA ARG A 55 -0.09 -11.77 0.87
C ARG A 55 -0.99 -11.02 -0.11
N THR A 56 -2.25 -11.45 -0.26
CA THR A 56 -3.24 -10.78 -1.11
C THR A 56 -3.54 -9.40 -0.59
N VAL A 57 -3.81 -9.27 0.71
CA VAL A 57 -4.05 -7.96 1.36
C VAL A 57 -2.84 -7.04 1.18
N ARG A 58 -1.63 -7.56 1.39
CA ARG A 58 -0.38 -6.79 1.23
C ARG A 58 -0.21 -6.27 -0.19
N ARG A 59 -0.45 -7.10 -1.21
CA ARG A 59 -0.37 -6.70 -2.62
C ARG A 59 -1.41 -5.65 -2.98
N ASP A 60 -2.65 -5.81 -2.53
CA ASP A 60 -3.72 -4.86 -2.80
C ASP A 60 -3.45 -3.51 -2.12
N ALA A 61 -2.93 -3.53 -0.88
CA ALA A 61 -2.49 -2.33 -0.18
C ALA A 61 -1.35 -1.61 -0.91
N GLU A 62 -0.31 -2.33 -1.34
CA GLU A 62 0.82 -1.76 -2.07
C GLU A 62 0.38 -1.12 -3.40
N ARG A 63 -0.51 -1.79 -4.15
CA ARG A 63 -1.06 -1.24 -5.40
C ARG A 63 -1.84 0.03 -5.16
N GLY A 64 -2.69 0.05 -4.12
CA GLY A 64 -3.46 1.23 -3.73
C GLY A 64 -2.62 2.40 -3.22
N GLU A 65 -1.42 2.14 -2.71
CA GLU A 65 -0.48 3.16 -2.24
C GLU A 65 0.36 3.75 -3.38
N LYS A 66 0.75 2.92 -4.37
CA LYS A 66 1.65 3.33 -5.46
C LYS A 66 0.95 3.82 -6.72
N VAL A 67 -0.31 3.44 -6.93
CA VAL A 67 -1.10 3.88 -8.10
C VAL A 67 -2.06 4.97 -7.65
N ILE A 68 -1.96 6.14 -8.26
CA ILE A 68 -2.79 7.29 -7.89
C ILE A 68 -4.29 7.01 -8.13
N PRO A 69 -5.19 7.53 -7.28
CA PRO A 69 -6.63 7.26 -7.39
C PRO A 69 -7.24 7.58 -8.75
N GLU A 70 -6.75 8.61 -9.43
CA GLU A 70 -7.22 9.07 -10.74
C GLU A 70 -6.99 7.99 -11.81
N VAL A 71 -5.84 7.31 -11.77
CA VAL A 71 -5.54 6.22 -12.70
C VAL A 71 -6.44 5.02 -12.40
N MET A 72 -6.69 4.72 -11.13
CA MET A 72 -7.61 3.63 -10.75
C MET A 72 -9.04 3.90 -11.23
N ASP A 73 -9.50 5.14 -11.11
CA ASP A 73 -10.84 5.53 -11.55
C ASP A 73 -10.94 5.55 -13.09
N MET A 74 -9.87 5.94 -13.79
CA MET A 74 -9.81 5.93 -15.26
C MET A 74 -9.84 4.51 -15.86
N ILE A 75 -9.17 3.55 -15.23
CA ILE A 75 -9.11 2.17 -15.73
C ILE A 75 -10.27 1.30 -15.24
N ARG A 76 -11.08 1.80 -14.29
CA ARG A 76 -12.21 1.07 -13.71
C ARG A 76 -13.17 0.61 -14.81
N SER A 77 -13.68 -0.61 -14.68
CA SER A 77 -14.59 -1.23 -15.67
C SER A 77 -13.97 -1.45 -17.06
N THR A 78 -12.64 -1.33 -17.19
CA THR A 78 -11.91 -1.71 -18.41
C THR A 78 -11.11 -2.99 -18.17
N LYS A 79 -10.59 -3.60 -19.23
CA LYS A 79 -9.66 -4.74 -19.14
C LYS A 79 -8.37 -4.45 -18.34
N LEU A 80 -8.08 -3.18 -18.08
CA LEU A 80 -6.92 -2.74 -17.32
C LEU A 80 -7.15 -2.78 -15.80
N ASP A 81 -8.39 -2.98 -15.34
CA ASP A 81 -8.77 -3.12 -13.93
C ASP A 81 -8.42 -4.52 -13.37
N THR A 82 -7.16 -4.91 -13.48
CA THR A 82 -6.66 -6.18 -12.93
C THR A 82 -5.37 -5.98 -12.17
N GLY A 83 -5.11 -6.86 -11.20
CA GLY A 83 -3.91 -6.81 -10.37
C GLY A 83 -2.60 -6.84 -11.18
N THR A 84 -2.59 -7.53 -12.33
CA THR A 84 -1.42 -7.59 -13.22
C THR A 84 -1.12 -6.25 -13.88
N TYR A 85 -2.14 -5.53 -14.35
CA TYR A 85 -1.95 -4.19 -14.93
C TYR A 85 -1.60 -3.17 -13.86
N LEU A 86 -2.21 -3.24 -12.67
CA LEU A 86 -1.80 -2.41 -11.53
C LEU A 86 -0.34 -2.64 -11.13
N ASP A 87 0.13 -3.90 -11.17
CA ASP A 87 1.53 -4.24 -10.92
C ASP A 87 2.48 -3.72 -12.02
N LYS A 88 1.99 -3.49 -13.24
CA LYS A 88 2.73 -2.80 -14.30
C LYS A 88 2.74 -1.29 -14.08
N ILE A 89 1.57 -0.70 -13.80
CA ILE A 89 1.40 0.75 -13.57
C ILE A 89 2.28 1.21 -12.40
N LYS A 90 2.32 0.48 -11.28
CA LYS A 90 3.15 0.84 -10.13
C LYS A 90 4.67 0.83 -10.41
N LYS A 91 5.10 0.20 -11.50
CA LYS A 91 6.50 0.17 -11.95
C LYS A 91 6.83 1.27 -12.94
N LEU A 92 5.82 1.91 -13.52
CA LEU A 92 6.02 3.06 -14.37
C LEU A 92 6.49 4.20 -13.46
N SER A 93 7.76 4.59 -13.61
CA SER A 93 8.22 5.86 -13.05
C SER A 93 7.33 6.97 -13.61
N PRO A 94 6.95 7.99 -12.83
CA PRO A 94 6.25 9.14 -13.37
C PRO A 94 6.99 9.60 -14.63
N PRO A 95 6.28 9.91 -15.73
CA PRO A 95 6.94 10.45 -16.91
C PRO A 95 7.78 11.64 -16.44
N LEU A 96 9.08 11.63 -16.76
CA LEU A 96 9.98 12.74 -16.47
C LEU A 96 9.24 14.00 -16.88
N THR A 97 8.87 14.81 -15.88
CA THR A 97 8.15 16.05 -16.13
C THR A 97 8.96 16.84 -17.15
N TRP A 98 8.29 17.49 -18.10
CA TRP A 98 8.88 18.38 -19.10
C TRP A 98 9.92 19.37 -18.51
N ARG A 99 9.84 19.69 -17.21
CA ARG A 99 10.85 20.44 -16.44
C ARG A 99 12.26 19.84 -16.44
N ALA A 100 12.43 18.54 -16.71
CA ALA A 100 13.74 17.88 -16.76
C ALA A 100 14.44 17.98 -18.13
N ARG A 101 13.78 18.56 -19.15
CA ARG A 101 14.34 18.69 -20.50
C ARG A 101 14.61 20.13 -20.94
N GLY A 102 14.69 21.10 -20.02
CA GLY A 102 15.31 22.41 -20.28
C GLY A 102 14.91 23.08 -21.60
N ILE A 103 13.63 23.07 -21.98
CA ILE A 103 13.14 23.83 -23.13
C ILE A 103 12.07 24.77 -22.57
N SER A 104 12.43 26.06 -22.53
CA SER A 104 11.55 27.20 -22.25
C SER A 104 10.67 27.50 -23.46
#